data_AF-A0A937VZM0-F1
#
_entry.id   AF-A0A937VZM0-F1
#
_cell.length_a   1.000
_cell.length_b   1.000
_cell.length_c   1.000
_cell.angle_alpha   90.00
_cell.angle_beta   90.00
_cell.angle_gamma   90.00
#
_symmetry.space_group_name_H-M   'P 1'
#
loop_
_entity.id
_entity.type
_entity.pdbx_description
1 polymer ?
#
loop_
_entity_poly.entity_id
_entity_poly.type
_entity_poly.pdbx_seq_one_letter_code
_entity_poly.pdbx_strand_id
1 'polypeptide(L)'
;MVGKVFLEIYEAQDTRAAEALLVNGAGRLQAFCYGTLPSCLPELLSYTVYRWECAIRSSVILGFVGAGGLGQQMELSMRMLNGGEVLSFLLVFILLVWIADRISKGLRTWID
;
A
#
# COMPACT_ATOMS: atom_id res chain seq x y z
N MET A 1 -10.24 -10.04 -4.60
CA MET A 1 -9.64 -10.32 -3.27
C MET A 1 -9.55 -9.09 -2.38
N VAL A 2 -9.13 -7.92 -2.88
CA VAL A 2 -9.04 -6.66 -2.10
C VAL A 2 -10.33 -6.32 -1.34
N GLY A 3 -11.48 -6.37 -2.02
CA GLY A 3 -12.77 -6.07 -1.39
C GLY A 3 -13.14 -7.03 -0.26
N LYS A 4 -12.66 -8.28 -0.29
CA LYS A 4 -12.89 -9.24 0.80
C LYS A 4 -12.10 -8.85 2.05
N VAL A 5 -10.82 -8.49 1.88
CA VAL A 5 -9.97 -8.07 3.01
C VAL A 5 -10.47 -6.76 3.62
N PHE A 6 -10.95 -5.83 2.79
CA PHE A 6 -11.56 -4.60 3.28
C PHE A 6 -12.84 -4.87 4.08
N LEU A 7 -13.65 -5.86 3.65
CA LEU A 7 -14.83 -6.31 4.39
C LEU A 7 -14.45 -6.95 5.72
N GLU A 8 -13.44 -7.82 5.74
CA GLU A 8 -12.93 -8.46 6.96
C GLU A 8 -12.41 -7.42 7.97
N ILE A 9 -11.70 -6.39 7.51
CA ILE A 9 -11.24 -5.26 8.35
C ILE A 9 -12.45 -4.47 8.92
N TYR A 10 -13.49 -4.28 8.11
CA TYR A 10 -14.72 -3.63 8.56
C TYR A 10 -15.49 -4.47 9.59
N GLU A 11 -15.60 -5.78 9.37
CA GLU A 11 -16.28 -6.72 10.27
C GLU A 11 -15.54 -6.92 11.60
N ALA A 12 -14.22 -6.74 11.63
CA ALA A 12 -13.41 -6.83 12.84
C ALA A 12 -13.57 -5.64 13.80
N GLN A 13 -14.15 -4.53 13.33
CA GLN A 13 -14.23 -3.26 14.06
C GLN A 13 -15.52 -3.12 14.86
N ASP A 14 -15.41 -2.51 16.04
CA ASP A 14 -16.54 -2.34 16.97
C ASP A 14 -17.50 -1.24 16.47
N THR A 15 -18.76 -1.59 16.19
CA THR A 15 -19.79 -0.67 15.69
C THR A 15 -20.39 0.24 16.76
N ARG A 16 -20.02 0.06 18.03
CA ARG A 16 -20.57 0.81 19.17
C ARG A 16 -20.51 2.33 19.02
N ALA A 17 -19.43 2.87 18.43
CA ALA A 17 -19.29 4.30 18.19
C ALA A 17 -20.34 4.82 17.18
N ALA A 18 -20.61 4.07 16.12
CA ALA A 18 -21.61 4.42 15.11
C ALA A 18 -23.04 4.25 15.65
N GLU A 19 -23.30 3.20 16.42
CA GLU A 19 -24.60 2.97 17.07
C GLU A 19 -24.93 4.08 18.07
N ALA A 20 -23.96 4.51 18.89
CA ALA A 20 -24.14 5.63 19.79
C ALA A 20 -24.51 6.92 19.05
N LEU A 21 -23.89 7.20 17.90
CA LEU A 21 -24.23 8.36 17.08
C LEU A 21 -25.65 8.27 16.52
N LEU A 22 -26.08 7.09 16.06
CA LEU A 22 -27.45 6.87 15.56
C LEU A 22 -28.50 7.09 16.65
N VAL A 23 -28.28 6.58 17.86
CA VAL A 23 -29.20 6.74 19.00
C VAL A 23 -29.31 8.20 19.45
N ASN A 24 -28.23 8.99 19.30
CA ASN A 24 -28.24 10.43 19.59
C ASN A 24 -28.85 11.28 18.45
N GLY A 25 -29.42 10.67 17.42
CA GLY A 25 -30.11 11.36 16.33
C GLY A 25 -29.23 11.77 15.15
N ALA A 26 -27.99 11.29 15.06
CA ALA A 26 -27.15 11.52 13.88
C ALA A 26 -27.66 10.73 12.66
N GLY A 27 -27.52 11.31 11.47
CA GLY A 27 -27.87 10.61 10.23
C GLY A 27 -26.94 9.43 9.94
N ARG A 28 -27.42 8.44 9.16
CA ARG A 28 -26.65 7.21 8.82
C ARG A 28 -25.28 7.51 8.20
N LEU A 29 -25.19 8.54 7.36
CA LEU A 29 -23.93 9.01 6.77
C LEU A 29 -22.98 9.60 7.81
N GLN A 30 -23.51 10.31 8.80
CA GLN A 30 -22.72 10.95 9.85
C GLN A 30 -22.20 9.89 10.84
N ALA A 31 -23.01 8.92 11.20
CA ALA A 31 -22.59 7.77 12.00
C ALA A 31 -21.51 6.92 11.29
N PHE A 32 -21.60 6.77 9.96
CA PHE A 32 -20.55 6.10 9.19
C PHE A 32 -19.25 6.92 9.16
N CYS A 33 -19.31 8.20 8.77
CA CYS A 33 -18.12 9.05 8.61
C CYS A 33 -17.40 9.36 9.93
N TYR A 34 -18.11 9.39 11.06
CA TYR A 34 -17.53 9.77 12.37
C TYR A 34 -17.50 8.64 13.40
N GLY A 35 -18.18 7.51 13.14
CA GLY A 35 -18.15 6.33 14.01
C GLY A 35 -17.30 5.22 13.42
N THR A 36 -17.74 4.65 12.30
CA THR A 36 -17.11 3.44 11.76
C THR A 36 -15.86 3.75 10.92
N LEU A 37 -15.94 4.76 10.05
CA LEU A 37 -14.84 5.13 9.15
C LEU A 37 -13.53 5.44 9.89
N PRO A 38 -13.48 6.35 10.90
CA PRO A 38 -12.23 6.67 11.59
C PRO A 38 -11.67 5.49 12.38
N SER A 39 -12.53 4.56 12.80
CA SER A 39 -12.12 3.37 13.53
C SER A 39 -11.40 2.37 12.61
N CYS A 40 -11.92 2.12 11.40
CA CYS A 40 -11.32 1.21 10.41
C CYS A 40 -10.22 1.87 9.54
N LEU A 41 -10.17 3.21 9.46
CA LEU A 41 -9.24 3.96 8.60
C LEU A 41 -7.77 3.56 8.78
N PRO A 42 -7.25 3.42 10.01
CA PRO A 42 -5.84 3.13 10.25
C PRO A 42 -5.41 1.79 9.62
N GLU A 43 -6.25 0.77 9.79
CA GLU A 43 -5.99 -0.58 9.30
C GLU A 43 -6.17 -0.67 7.78
N LEU A 44 -7.18 0.01 7.22
CA LEU A 44 -7.40 0.11 5.76
C LEU A 44 -6.23 0.81 5.06
N LEU A 45 -5.72 1.91 5.64
CA LEU A 45 -4.57 2.63 5.11
C LEU A 45 -3.31 1.77 5.18
N SER A 46 -3.06 1.11 6.32
CA SER A 46 -1.95 0.18 6.50
C SER A 46 -1.95 -0.93 5.45
N TYR A 47 -3.08 -1.61 5.25
CA TYR A 47 -3.20 -2.66 4.23
C TYR A 47 -3.03 -2.12 2.80
N THR A 48 -3.54 -0.94 2.50
CA THR A 48 -3.40 -0.31 1.18
C THR A 48 -1.94 0.00 0.87
N VAL A 49 -1.21 0.58 1.82
CA VAL A 49 0.21 0.94 1.68
C VAL A 49 1.07 -0.32 1.54
N TYR A 50 0.83 -1.33 2.38
CA TYR A 50 1.51 -2.62 2.27
C TYR A 50 1.32 -3.24 0.88
N ARG A 51 0.08 -3.23 0.37
CA ARG A 51 -0.21 -3.82 -0.94
C ARG A 51 0.38 -3.01 -2.09
N TRP A 52 0.47 -1.69 -1.94
CA TRP A 52 1.17 -0.82 -2.89
C TRP A 52 2.67 -1.10 -2.91
N GLU A 53 3.31 -1.29 -1.76
CA GLU A 53 4.72 -1.69 -1.65
C GLU A 53 4.97 -3.04 -2.33
N CYS A 54 4.10 -4.04 -2.09
CA CYS A 54 4.18 -5.32 -2.79
C CYS A 54 4.03 -5.16 -4.30
N ALA A 55 3.16 -4.27 -4.78
CA ALA A 55 2.97 -4.01 -6.20
C ALA A 55 4.22 -3.37 -6.84
N ILE A 56 4.89 -2.45 -6.14
CA ILE A 56 6.17 -1.88 -6.61
C ILE A 56 7.22 -2.98 -6.74
N ARG A 57 7.35 -3.85 -5.73
CA ARG A 57 8.32 -4.94 -5.75
C ARG A 57 8.06 -5.92 -6.88
N SER A 58 6.80 -6.32 -7.09
CA SER A 58 6.43 -7.25 -8.15
C SER A 58 6.56 -6.62 -9.55
N SER A 59 6.40 -5.30 -9.69
CA SER A 59 6.56 -4.60 -10.98
C SER A 59 7.96 -4.74 -11.56
N VAL A 60 9.00 -4.81 -10.72
CA VAL A 60 10.38 -4.99 -11.18
C VAL A 60 10.61 -6.41 -11.69
N ILE A 61 10.08 -7.41 -10.99
CA ILE A 61 10.10 -8.81 -11.45
C ILE A 61 9.35 -8.94 -12.78
N LEU A 62 8.18 -8.30 -12.90
CA LEU A 62 7.40 -8.30 -14.13
C LEU A 62 8.13 -7.58 -15.28
N GLY A 63 8.91 -6.54 -14.96
CA GLY A 63 9.75 -5.83 -15.91
C GLY A 63 10.79 -6.73 -16.59
N PHE A 64 11.33 -7.73 -15.89
CA PHE A 64 12.22 -8.75 -16.48
C PHE A 64 11.52 -9.71 -17.44
N VAL A 65 10.18 -9.81 -17.39
CA VAL A 65 9.38 -10.64 -18.30
C VAL A 65 8.91 -9.83 -19.52
N GLY A 66 9.38 -8.58 -19.66
CA GLY A 66 9.04 -7.72 -20.80
C GLY A 66 7.78 -6.88 -20.62
N ALA A 67 7.25 -6.76 -19.40
CA ALA A 67 6.09 -5.92 -19.11
C ALA A 67 6.36 -4.40 -19.15
N GLY A 68 7.60 -3.96 -19.43
CA GLY A 68 8.01 -2.56 -19.34
C GLY A 68 8.70 -2.18 -18.02
N GLY A 69 9.28 -0.98 -17.98
CA GLY A 69 9.75 -0.34 -16.75
C GLY A 69 11.22 -0.63 -16.38
N LEU A 70 11.55 -0.43 -15.10
CA LEU A 70 12.92 -0.50 -14.59
C LEU A 70 13.57 -1.88 -14.79
N GLY A 71 12.79 -2.96 -14.65
CA GLY A 71 13.29 -4.33 -14.88
C GLY A 71 13.72 -4.59 -16.32
N GLN A 72 12.97 -4.05 -17.30
CA GLN A 72 13.31 -4.20 -18.72
C GLN A 72 14.57 -3.40 -19.09
N GLN A 73 14.73 -2.19 -18.55
CA GLN A 73 15.95 -1.39 -18.77
C GLN A 73 17.18 -2.08 -18.18
N MET A 74 17.05 -2.67 -17.01
CA MET A 74 18.11 -3.43 -16.36
C MET A 74 18.49 -4.69 -17.18
N GLU A 75 17.52 -5.39 -17.75
CA GLU A 75 17.78 -6.51 -18.67
C GLU A 75 18.51 -6.08 -19.95
N LEU A 76 18.10 -4.97 -20.56
CA LEU A 76 18.74 -4.43 -21.76
C LEU A 76 20.20 -4.03 -21.51
N SER A 77 20.49 -3.35 -20.39
CA SER A 77 21.86 -2.99 -20.01
C SER A 77 22.71 -4.23 -19.68
N MET A 78 22.13 -5.29 -19.09
CA MET A 78 22.83 -6.57 -18.91
C MET A 78 23.18 -7.23 -20.24
N ARG A 79 22.27 -7.19 -21.23
CA ARG A 79 22.52 -7.72 -22.59
C ARG A 79 23.61 -6.93 -23.34
N MET A 80 23.75 -5.64 -23.06
CA MET A 80 24.82 -4.80 -23.61
C MET A 80 26.17 -4.95 -22.89
N LEU A 81 26.29 -5.83 -21.89
CA LEU A 81 27.49 -6.03 -21.05
C LEU A 81 28.00 -4.74 -20.38
N ASN A 82 27.12 -3.72 -20.26
CA ASN A 82 27.47 -2.42 -19.71
C ASN A 82 27.28 -2.43 -18.19
N GLY A 83 28.27 -2.99 -17.48
CA GLY A 83 28.21 -3.20 -16.03
C GLY A 83 27.94 -1.92 -15.22
N GLY A 84 28.32 -0.75 -15.73
CA GLY A 84 28.06 0.54 -15.08
C GLY A 84 26.58 0.95 -15.06
N GLU A 85 25.84 0.70 -16.14
CA GLU A 85 24.40 0.99 -16.19
C GLU A 85 23.60 0.02 -15.32
N VAL A 86 23.96 -1.26 -15.32
CA VAL A 86 23.30 -2.28 -14.50
C VAL A 86 23.40 -1.92 -13.01
N LEU A 87 24.58 -1.46 -12.56
CA LEU A 87 24.80 -1.05 -11.18
C LEU A 87 23.97 0.18 -10.82
N SER A 88 23.83 1.13 -11.76
CA SER A 88 23.01 2.34 -11.59
C SER A 88 21.52 2.00 -11.43
N PHE A 89 20.99 1.12 -12.28
CA PHE A 89 19.59 0.67 -12.16
C PHE A 89 19.34 -0.12 -10.87
N LEU A 90 20.29 -0.98 -10.46
CA LEU A 90 20.20 -1.70 -9.20
C LEU A 90 20.15 -0.74 -8.00
N LEU A 91 21.00 0.29 -7.98
CA LEU A 91 21.01 1.30 -6.92
C LEU A 91 19.70 2.08 -6.86
N VAL A 92 19.16 2.49 -8.01
CA VAL A 92 17.86 3.17 -8.09
C VAL A 92 16.75 2.26 -7.56
N PHE A 93 16.76 0.97 -7.91
CA PHE A 93 15.77 0.02 -7.39
C PHE A 93 15.83 -0.12 -5.87
N ILE A 94 17.03 -0.32 -5.31
CA ILE A 94 17.23 -0.42 -3.86
C ILE A 94 16.74 0.86 -3.17
N LEU A 95 17.06 2.03 -3.72
CA LEU A 95 16.62 3.32 -3.18
C LEU A 95 15.08 3.44 -3.20
N LEU A 96 14.44 3.04 -4.29
CA LEU A 96 12.99 3.11 -4.46
C LEU A 96 12.27 2.20 -3.47
N VAL A 97 12.77 0.96 -3.32
CA VAL A 97 12.25 0.01 -2.31
C VAL A 97 12.47 0.55 -0.90
N TRP A 98 13.64 1.13 -0.61
CA TRP A 98 13.94 1.71 0.69
C TRP A 98 13.02 2.88 1.03
N ILE A 99 12.75 3.77 0.07
CA ILE A 99 11.79 4.89 0.24
C ILE A 99 10.39 4.36 0.49
N ALA A 100 9.92 3.37 -0.29
CA ALA A 100 8.60 2.76 -0.10
C ALA A 100 8.46 2.13 1.29
N ASP A 101 9.49 1.43 1.76
CA ASP A 101 9.54 0.79 3.08
C ASP A 101 9.58 1.84 4.22
N ARG A 102 10.27 2.97 4.01
CA ARG A 102 10.27 4.13 4.93
C ARG A 102 8.89 4.78 5.04
N ILE A 103 8.19 4.95 3.92
CA ILE A 103 6.83 5.52 3.89
C ILE A 103 5.87 4.56 4.60
N SER A 104 5.95 3.27 4.31
CA SER A 104 5.15 2.21 4.92
C SER A 104 5.31 2.17 6.45
N LYS A 105 6.55 2.22 6.94
CA LYS A 105 6.87 2.30 8.39
C LYS A 105 6.40 3.62 9.01
N GLY A 106 6.65 4.75 8.34
CA GLY A 106 6.24 6.07 8.83
C GLY A 106 4.73 6.21 8.97
N LEU A 107 3.96 5.70 8.00
CA LEU A 107 2.50 5.71 8.08
C LEU A 107 1.99 4.82 9.21
N ARG A 108 2.61 3.65 9.42
CA ARG A 108 2.23 2.74 10.51
C ARG A 108 2.46 3.36 11.88
N THR A 109 3.59 4.03 12.09
CA THR A 109 3.90 4.73 13.34
C THR A 109 3.05 5.99 13.59
N TRP A 110 2.38 6.51 12.56
CA TRP A 110 1.48 7.67 12.70
C TRP A 110 0.04 7.26 13.02
N ILE A 111 -0.25 5.97 12.91
CA ILE A 111 -1.58 5.36 13.01
C ILE A 111 -1.76 4.58 14.33
N ASP A 112 -0.66 4.15 14.94
CA ASP A 112 -0.57 3.70 16.35
C ASP A 112 -0.49 4.91 17.30
#